data_AF-A0A419W3F8-F1
#
_entry.id   AF-A0A419W3F8-F1
#
_cell.length_a   1.000
_cell.length_b   1.000
_cell.length_c   1.000
_cell.angle_alpha   90.00
_cell.angle_beta   90.00
_cell.angle_gamma   90.00
#
_symmetry.space_group_name_H-M   'P 1'
#
loop_
_entity.id
_entity.type
_entity.pdbx_description
1 polymer ?
#
loop_
_entity_poly.entity_id
_entity_poly.type
_entity_poly.pdbx_seq_one_letter_code
_entity_poly.pdbx_strand_id
1 'polypeptide(L)'
;MNTYLDSAILVQFWNSFPTQFPDGNECEIEKWNTFWTFIKKETNLFISSSEELNSIFVTKLSSGRGDYKIEFHNGKSNKYFRNKVNNKSPHSFYCLSETNLDEKNKYIKKNGYLIGFQDDFLEKWKDLKLLERPKILPVREGCRVPYFSSWQKLDEYLTPFTDLVLVDNYIFSDESMITSNFEQIITQFDKSTPVKYNLTIITFEGGRFKLNGQKLYDDILELKMMNNWKCKIGLVLSTQNVKEHDRGIFTNYIRIVTGDSFNYFDSMNKIRTHTDITFRSLANPDESNSAIEALSSIGKIIKYMVKHFEKTHVFGDIKNDLIDQL
;
A
#
# COMPACT_ATOMS: atom_id res chain seq x y z
N MET A 1 6.61 2.05 -9.96
CA MET A 1 5.25 2.65 -9.79
C MET A 1 4.82 3.36 -11.07
N ASN A 2 3.52 3.45 -11.35
CA ASN A 2 2.96 4.29 -12.41
C ASN A 2 2.35 5.56 -11.80
N THR A 3 2.60 6.72 -12.39
CA THR A 3 2.01 7.99 -11.97
C THR A 3 1.28 8.62 -13.14
N TYR A 4 -0.01 8.91 -12.96
CA TYR A 4 -0.87 9.55 -13.93
C TYR A 4 -1.10 10.98 -13.51
N LEU A 5 -0.73 11.92 -14.36
CA LEU A 5 -0.71 13.33 -13.98
C LEU A 5 -1.39 14.17 -15.07
N ASP A 6 -2.36 14.97 -14.69
CA ASP A 6 -2.96 15.96 -15.59
C ASP A 6 -2.02 17.17 -15.75
N SER A 7 -1.85 17.66 -16.98
CA SER A 7 -0.90 18.72 -17.31
C SER A 7 -1.03 19.97 -16.43
N ALA A 8 -2.25 20.34 -16.04
CA ALA A 8 -2.49 21.49 -15.16
C ALA A 8 -1.83 21.35 -13.78
N ILE A 9 -1.77 20.14 -13.22
CA ILE A 9 -1.05 19.87 -11.95
C ILE A 9 0.45 20.11 -12.14
N LEU A 10 0.98 19.72 -13.30
CA LEU A 10 2.39 19.87 -13.62
C LEU A 10 2.79 21.34 -13.73
N VAL A 11 1.96 22.13 -14.42
CA VAL A 11 2.13 23.58 -14.57
C VAL A 11 2.05 24.26 -13.20
N GLN A 12 1.06 23.90 -12.38
CA GLN A 12 0.94 24.42 -11.01
C GLN A 12 2.18 24.09 -10.18
N PHE A 13 2.62 22.84 -10.17
CA PHE A 13 3.80 22.40 -9.42
C PHE A 13 5.08 23.14 -9.86
N TRP A 14 5.22 23.41 -11.15
CA TRP A 14 6.34 24.18 -11.67
C TRP A 14 6.28 25.64 -11.23
N ASN A 15 5.09 26.26 -11.29
CA ASN A 15 4.89 27.64 -10.87
C ASN A 15 5.01 27.81 -9.35
N SER A 16 4.85 26.74 -8.57
CA SER A 16 5.08 26.71 -7.13
C SER A 16 6.53 26.39 -6.75
N PHE A 17 7.48 26.58 -7.67
CA PHE A 17 8.90 26.40 -7.36
C PHE A 17 9.33 27.38 -6.25
N PRO A 18 9.86 26.88 -5.11
CA PRO A 18 10.19 27.73 -3.98
C PRO A 18 11.38 28.64 -4.29
N THR A 19 11.41 29.82 -3.65
CA THR A 19 12.57 30.72 -3.65
C THR A 19 13.81 29.93 -3.24
N GLN A 20 14.94 30.17 -3.89
CA GLN A 20 16.18 29.45 -3.60
C GLN A 20 16.91 30.05 -2.38
N PHE A 21 17.77 29.24 -1.74
CA PHE A 21 18.65 29.71 -0.68
C PHE A 21 19.58 30.84 -1.17
N PRO A 22 19.86 31.89 -0.37
CA PRO A 22 19.51 32.07 1.05
C PRO A 22 18.12 32.63 1.32
N ASP A 23 17.39 33.08 0.29
CA ASP A 23 16.14 33.83 0.47
C ASP A 23 14.91 32.91 0.65
N GLY A 24 15.07 31.61 0.47
CA GLY A 24 14.01 30.60 0.57
C GLY A 24 14.08 29.70 1.80
N ASN A 25 13.00 28.95 2.04
CA ASN A 25 12.92 27.96 3.12
C ASN A 25 13.48 26.61 2.66
N GLU A 26 14.54 26.13 3.31
CA GLU A 26 15.19 24.85 2.99
C GLU A 26 14.24 23.64 3.05
N CYS A 27 13.32 23.61 4.01
CA CYS A 27 12.34 22.53 4.17
C CYS A 27 11.34 22.48 3.00
N GLU A 28 10.91 23.65 2.50
CA GLU A 28 10.03 23.74 1.33
C GLU A 28 10.75 23.33 0.04
N ILE A 29 12.00 23.76 -0.11
CA ILE A 29 12.87 23.35 -1.22
C ILE A 29 13.07 21.84 -1.22
N GLU A 30 13.36 21.23 -0.07
CA GLU A 30 13.53 19.79 0.07
C GLU A 30 12.25 19.06 -0.33
N LYS A 31 11.09 19.46 0.22
CA LYS A 31 9.79 18.85 -0.11
C LYS A 31 9.48 18.93 -1.59
N TRP A 32 9.67 20.09 -2.21
CA TRP A 32 9.47 20.26 -3.65
C TRP A 32 10.42 19.34 -4.44
N ASN A 33 11.69 19.28 -4.05
CA ASN A 33 12.70 18.44 -4.69
C ASN A 33 12.39 16.94 -4.55
N THR A 34 11.79 16.49 -3.44
CA THR A 34 11.38 15.08 -3.30
C THR A 34 10.32 14.71 -4.34
N PHE A 35 9.30 15.54 -4.54
CA PHE A 35 8.26 15.27 -5.54
C PHE A 35 8.82 15.35 -6.96
N TRP A 36 9.65 16.37 -7.24
CA TRP A 36 10.32 16.50 -8.53
C TRP A 36 11.19 15.29 -8.86
N THR A 37 11.99 14.83 -7.89
CA THR A 37 12.85 13.65 -8.06
C THR A 37 12.02 12.42 -8.36
N PHE A 38 10.91 12.23 -7.65
CA PHE A 38 10.01 11.11 -7.87
C PHE A 38 9.43 11.09 -9.28
N ILE A 39 8.76 12.18 -9.70
CA ILE A 39 8.14 12.24 -11.03
C ILE A 39 9.19 12.18 -12.15
N LYS A 40 10.43 12.57 -11.87
CA LYS A 40 11.54 12.52 -12.83
C LYS A 40 12.20 11.15 -12.93
N LYS A 41 12.42 10.44 -11.82
CA LYS A 41 13.35 9.29 -11.78
C LYS A 41 12.86 8.07 -11.00
N GLU A 42 11.66 8.07 -10.43
CA GLU A 42 11.21 6.96 -9.56
C GLU A 42 9.84 6.41 -9.98
N THR A 43 9.28 6.91 -11.08
CA THR A 43 7.99 6.46 -11.60
C THR A 43 7.96 6.46 -13.11
N ASN A 44 7.22 5.52 -13.68
CA ASN A 44 6.70 5.67 -15.04
C ASN A 44 5.66 6.79 -15.01
N LEU A 45 5.84 7.82 -15.82
CA LEU A 45 5.00 9.02 -15.78
C LEU A 45 4.11 9.08 -17.03
N PHE A 46 2.81 9.20 -16.82
CA PHE A 46 1.82 9.32 -17.89
C PHE A 46 1.13 10.68 -17.74
N ILE A 47 1.36 11.56 -18.70
CA ILE A 47 0.84 12.92 -18.67
C ILE A 47 -0.34 13.01 -19.63
N SER A 48 -1.50 13.35 -19.09
CA SER A 48 -2.66 13.70 -19.90
C SER A 48 -2.65 15.19 -20.18
N SER A 49 -2.45 15.57 -21.45
CA SER A 49 -2.36 16.97 -21.85
C SER A 49 -3.55 17.40 -22.69
N SER A 50 -4.16 18.52 -22.29
CA SER A 50 -5.05 19.33 -23.14
C SER A 50 -4.38 20.62 -23.62
N GLU A 51 -3.19 20.95 -23.09
CA GLU A 51 -2.48 22.21 -23.33
C GLU A 51 -1.06 21.97 -23.85
N GLU A 52 -0.47 22.95 -24.52
CA GLU A 52 0.94 22.92 -24.90
C GLU A 52 1.81 23.09 -23.65
N LEU A 53 2.49 22.02 -23.24
CA LEU A 53 3.48 22.10 -22.17
C LEU A 53 4.74 22.82 -22.68
N ASN A 54 5.32 23.68 -21.84
CA ASN A 54 6.57 24.39 -22.16
C ASN A 54 7.69 23.41 -22.56
N SER A 55 8.29 23.62 -23.73
CA SER A 55 9.28 22.72 -24.33
C SER A 55 10.53 22.52 -23.47
N ILE A 56 10.99 23.57 -22.76
CA ILE A 56 12.13 23.50 -21.85
C ILE A 56 11.80 22.59 -20.67
N PHE A 57 10.59 22.74 -20.13
CA PHE A 57 10.13 21.96 -18.99
C PHE A 57 10.00 20.47 -19.36
N VAL A 58 9.35 20.18 -20.48
CA VAL A 58 9.24 18.81 -21.02
C VAL A 58 10.63 18.18 -21.20
N THR A 59 11.58 18.94 -21.74
CA THR A 59 12.97 18.49 -21.93
C THR A 59 13.64 18.17 -20.59
N LYS A 60 13.44 18.98 -19.56
CA LYS A 60 14.00 18.74 -18.21
C LYS A 60 13.38 17.53 -17.53
N LEU A 61 12.10 17.26 -17.78
CA LEU A 61 11.37 16.14 -17.20
C LEU A 61 11.66 14.82 -17.94
N SER A 62 11.90 14.87 -19.26
CA SER A 62 12.21 13.71 -20.10
C SER A 62 13.68 13.29 -20.06
N SER A 63 14.60 14.19 -19.75
CA SER A 63 16.04 13.90 -19.70
C SER A 63 16.47 13.21 -18.41
N GLY A 64 17.34 12.19 -18.54
CA GLY A 64 18.00 11.53 -17.41
C GLY A 64 17.07 10.70 -16.50
N ARG A 65 16.05 10.07 -17.08
CA ARG A 65 15.06 9.23 -16.37
C ARG A 65 15.52 7.78 -16.11
N GLY A 66 16.63 7.33 -16.70
CA GLY A 66 17.07 5.93 -16.61
C GLY A 66 16.04 4.99 -17.22
N ASP A 67 15.63 3.97 -16.47
CA ASP A 67 14.69 2.92 -16.92
C ASP A 67 13.22 3.36 -16.88
N TYR A 68 12.91 4.54 -16.34
CA TYR A 68 11.55 5.02 -16.18
C TYR A 68 11.03 5.77 -17.40
N LYS A 69 9.88 5.34 -17.92
CA LYS A 69 9.28 5.95 -19.10
C LYS A 69 8.48 7.21 -18.80
N ILE A 70 8.32 8.06 -19.82
CA ILE A 70 7.38 9.17 -19.84
C ILE A 70 6.52 9.09 -21.11
N GLU A 71 5.21 9.17 -20.96
CA GLU A 71 4.26 9.12 -22.07
C GLU A 71 3.33 10.35 -22.01
N PHE A 72 3.14 11.01 -23.14
CA PHE A 72 2.21 12.12 -23.30
C PHE A 72 1.00 11.65 -24.09
N HIS A 73 -0.18 11.74 -23.49
CA HIS A 73 -1.43 11.37 -24.14
C HIS A 73 -2.18 12.63 -24.56
N ASN A 74 -2.32 12.83 -25.87
CA ASN A 74 -3.10 13.92 -26.45
C ASN A 74 -4.59 13.54 -26.47
N GLY A 75 -5.43 14.35 -25.84
CA GLY A 75 -6.88 14.36 -26.10
C GLY A 75 -7.78 13.49 -25.23
N LYS A 76 -7.28 12.81 -24.20
CA LYS A 76 -8.12 12.22 -23.15
C LYS A 76 -7.49 12.50 -21.79
N SER A 77 -8.13 13.40 -21.03
CA SER A 77 -7.81 13.58 -19.61
C SER A 77 -7.80 12.22 -18.90
N ASN A 78 -7.00 12.05 -17.84
CA ASN A 78 -7.12 10.89 -16.95
C ASN A 78 -8.51 10.79 -16.32
N LYS A 79 -9.36 11.82 -16.49
CA LYS A 79 -10.80 11.79 -16.25
C LYS A 79 -11.49 10.81 -17.19
N TYR A 80 -11.64 9.58 -16.71
CA TYR A 80 -12.47 8.59 -17.37
C TYR A 80 -13.96 8.85 -17.09
N PHE A 81 -14.80 8.45 -18.04
CA PHE A 81 -16.25 8.49 -17.93
C PHE A 81 -16.69 7.76 -16.64
N ARG A 82 -17.44 8.46 -15.75
CA ARG A 82 -17.99 7.96 -14.46
C ARG A 82 -17.05 7.91 -13.23
N ASN A 83 -15.94 8.65 -13.24
CA ASN A 83 -15.03 8.80 -12.08
C ASN A 83 -14.41 7.49 -11.60
N LYS A 84 -14.08 6.61 -12.54
CA LYS A 84 -13.36 5.37 -12.27
C LYS A 84 -12.08 5.39 -13.06
N VAL A 85 -10.93 5.31 -12.39
CA VAL A 85 -9.66 5.27 -13.10
C VAL A 85 -9.54 3.93 -13.84
N ASN A 86 -9.20 3.99 -15.14
CA ASN A 86 -8.97 2.79 -15.94
C ASN A 86 -7.50 2.41 -15.82
N ASN A 87 -7.20 1.45 -14.95
CA ASN A 87 -5.86 0.93 -14.85
C ASN A 87 -5.86 -0.50 -14.34
N LYS A 88 -4.87 -1.23 -14.83
CA LYS A 88 -4.61 -2.60 -14.44
C LYS A 88 -3.67 -2.65 -13.25
N SER A 89 -2.76 -1.68 -13.05
CA SER A 89 -1.72 -1.80 -12.03
C SER A 89 -2.17 -1.28 -10.64
N PRO A 90 -2.05 -2.09 -9.56
CA PRO A 90 -2.36 -1.67 -8.20
C PRO A 90 -1.42 -0.55 -7.73
N HIS A 91 -0.17 -0.53 -8.22
CA HIS A 91 0.86 0.45 -7.87
C HIS A 91 0.78 1.72 -8.72
N SER A 92 -0.34 2.44 -8.59
CA SER A 92 -0.62 3.60 -9.42
C SER A 92 -1.05 4.82 -8.63
N PHE A 93 -0.38 5.96 -8.81
CA PHE A 93 -0.72 7.23 -8.18
C PHE A 93 -1.36 8.19 -9.20
N TYR A 94 -2.43 8.88 -8.81
CA TYR A 94 -3.16 9.78 -9.70
C TYR A 94 -3.12 11.22 -9.20
N CYS A 95 -2.76 12.14 -10.07
CA CYS A 95 -2.83 13.59 -9.84
C CYS A 95 -3.80 14.19 -10.87
N LEU A 96 -5.02 14.53 -10.44
CA LEU A 96 -6.12 14.95 -11.32
C LEU A 96 -6.41 16.44 -11.17
N SER A 97 -6.66 17.12 -12.29
CA SER A 97 -7.07 18.54 -12.31
C SER A 97 -8.57 18.74 -12.07
N GLU A 98 -9.22 17.82 -11.34
CA GLU A 98 -10.62 17.98 -10.97
C GLU A 98 -10.76 19.05 -9.88
N THR A 99 -11.65 20.01 -10.09
CA THR A 99 -11.89 21.13 -9.18
C THR A 99 -13.27 21.03 -8.52
N ASN A 100 -14.22 20.33 -9.14
CA ASN A 100 -15.55 20.13 -8.58
C ASN A 100 -15.50 19.14 -7.41
N LEU A 101 -15.92 19.58 -6.22
CA LEU A 101 -15.85 18.81 -4.98
C LEU A 101 -16.67 17.50 -5.04
N ASP A 102 -17.84 17.51 -5.68
CA ASP A 102 -18.66 16.32 -5.82
C ASP A 102 -18.00 15.27 -6.72
N GLU A 103 -17.36 15.72 -7.80
CA GLU A 103 -16.58 14.84 -8.67
C GLU A 103 -15.34 14.29 -7.97
N LYS A 104 -14.58 15.11 -7.21
CA LYS A 104 -13.47 14.64 -6.36
C LYS A 104 -13.93 13.54 -5.40
N ASN A 105 -15.03 13.77 -4.71
CA ASN A 105 -15.61 12.80 -3.77
C ASN A 105 -16.04 11.50 -4.48
N LYS A 106 -16.57 11.59 -5.70
CA LYS A 106 -16.89 10.40 -6.52
C LYS A 106 -15.62 9.63 -6.90
N TYR A 107 -14.52 10.30 -7.25
CA TYR A 107 -13.24 9.65 -7.50
C TYR A 107 -12.75 8.91 -6.25
N ILE A 108 -12.69 9.57 -5.11
CA ILE A 108 -12.22 8.93 -3.87
C ILE A 108 -13.10 7.72 -3.53
N LYS A 109 -14.43 7.86 -3.52
CA LYS A 109 -15.35 6.79 -3.11
C LYS A 109 -15.38 5.58 -4.04
N LYS A 110 -15.11 5.76 -5.34
CA LYS A 110 -15.23 4.70 -6.35
C LYS A 110 -13.92 3.96 -6.65
N ASN A 111 -12.81 4.42 -6.10
CA ASN A 111 -11.48 3.93 -6.44
C ASN A 111 -10.70 3.55 -5.18
N GLY A 112 -9.96 2.45 -5.23
CA GLY A 112 -9.03 2.03 -4.16
C GLY A 112 -7.61 2.56 -4.39
N TYR A 113 -7.48 3.74 -5.01
CA TYR A 113 -6.18 4.34 -5.34
C TYR A 113 -5.99 5.64 -4.57
N LEU A 114 -4.73 5.99 -4.31
CA LEU A 114 -4.35 7.29 -3.84
C LEU A 114 -4.47 8.30 -4.99
N ILE A 115 -5.34 9.28 -4.78
CA ILE A 115 -5.65 10.32 -5.77
C ILE A 115 -5.40 11.67 -5.10
N GLY A 116 -4.48 12.44 -5.66
CA GLY A 116 -4.27 13.86 -5.38
C GLY A 116 -4.99 14.73 -6.40
N PHE A 117 -5.49 15.86 -5.93
CA PHE A 117 -6.11 16.91 -6.73
C PHE A 117 -5.27 18.18 -6.69
N GLN A 118 -5.66 19.17 -7.47
CA GLN A 118 -4.93 20.44 -7.61
C GLN A 118 -4.62 21.14 -6.29
N ASP A 119 -5.47 21.00 -5.29
CA ASP A 119 -5.38 21.61 -3.97
C ASP A 119 -4.68 20.73 -2.91
N ASP A 120 -4.51 19.42 -3.13
CA ASP A 120 -3.99 18.51 -2.10
C ASP A 120 -2.96 17.48 -2.59
N PHE A 121 -2.54 17.50 -3.86
CA PHE A 121 -1.64 16.46 -4.39
C PHE A 121 -0.28 16.38 -3.66
N LEU A 122 0.24 17.49 -3.12
CA LEU A 122 1.46 17.48 -2.31
C LEU A 122 1.26 16.82 -0.95
N GLU A 123 0.08 16.95 -0.34
CA GLU A 123 -0.24 16.24 0.91
C GLU A 123 -0.40 14.74 0.62
N LYS A 124 -1.07 14.38 -0.48
CA LYS A 124 -1.14 12.97 -0.93
C LYS A 124 0.23 12.41 -1.28
N TRP A 125 1.14 13.24 -1.79
CA TRP A 125 2.51 12.86 -2.00
C TRP A 125 3.25 12.56 -0.68
N LYS A 126 3.08 13.40 0.34
CA LYS A 126 3.64 13.15 1.68
C LYS A 126 3.11 11.85 2.26
N ASP A 127 1.81 11.59 2.14
CA ASP A 127 1.19 10.33 2.53
C ASP A 127 1.85 9.14 1.80
N LEU A 128 1.99 9.25 0.47
CA LEU A 128 2.58 8.21 -0.37
C LEU A 128 4.02 7.87 0.06
N LYS A 129 4.85 8.88 0.34
CA LYS A 129 6.26 8.71 0.73
C LYS A 129 6.49 8.52 2.23
N LEU A 130 5.43 8.61 3.04
CA LEU A 130 5.50 8.66 4.49
C LEU A 130 6.47 9.76 4.96
N LEU A 131 6.40 10.93 4.33
CA LEU A 131 7.20 12.09 4.75
C LEU A 131 6.74 12.53 6.13
N GLU A 132 7.68 12.99 6.95
CA GLU A 132 7.41 13.51 8.31
C GLU A 132 6.87 12.46 9.30
N ARG A 133 6.86 11.17 8.94
CA ARG A 133 6.41 10.06 9.80
C ARG A 133 7.59 9.19 10.24
N PRO A 134 7.66 8.74 11.50
CA PRO A 134 8.60 7.71 11.91
C PRO A 134 8.33 6.42 11.12
N LYS A 135 9.32 5.93 10.38
CA LYS A 135 9.17 4.70 9.58
C LYS A 135 9.35 3.43 10.39
N ILE A 136 9.96 3.53 11.57
CA ILE A 136 10.20 2.42 12.48
C ILE A 136 9.59 2.83 13.81
N LEU A 137 8.65 2.01 14.29
CA LEU A 137 8.06 2.19 15.61
C LEU A 137 8.41 0.98 16.48
N PRO A 138 8.97 1.21 17.68
CA PRO A 138 9.18 0.13 18.61
C PRO A 138 7.86 -0.41 19.17
N VAL A 139 7.72 -1.73 19.29
CA VAL A 139 6.61 -2.42 19.95
C VAL A 139 7.12 -2.91 21.30
N ARG A 140 7.08 -2.05 22.32
CA ARG A 140 7.51 -2.33 23.70
C ARG A 140 7.07 -1.21 24.65
N GLU A 141 6.80 -1.57 25.90
CA GLU A 141 6.40 -0.60 26.94
C GLU A 141 7.58 0.28 27.38
N GLY A 142 7.27 1.44 27.99
CA GLY A 142 8.28 2.30 28.62
C GLY A 142 9.19 3.09 27.67
N CYS A 143 8.91 3.12 26.37
CA CYS A 143 9.66 3.93 25.41
C CYS A 143 9.44 5.43 25.65
N ARG A 144 10.53 6.21 25.63
CA ARG A 144 10.50 7.69 25.65
C ARG A 144 10.22 8.32 24.28
N VAL A 145 10.16 7.50 23.25
CA VAL A 145 9.90 7.89 21.85
C VAL A 145 8.51 7.42 21.42
N PRO A 146 7.92 7.98 20.34
CA PRO A 146 6.73 7.39 19.74
C PRO A 146 6.93 5.89 19.50
N TYR A 147 6.01 5.08 19.99
CA TYR A 147 6.07 3.61 19.93
C TYR A 147 4.72 3.06 19.46
N PHE A 148 4.71 1.83 18.94
CA PHE A 148 3.50 1.20 18.42
C PHE A 148 2.69 0.58 19.57
N SER A 149 1.74 1.35 20.10
CA SER A 149 0.96 1.01 21.30
C SER A 149 -0.36 0.30 21.01
N SER A 150 -0.87 0.38 19.78
CA SER A 150 -2.11 -0.29 19.36
C SER A 150 -2.19 -0.36 17.85
N TRP A 151 -3.02 -1.27 17.32
CA TRP A 151 -3.29 -1.37 15.88
C TRP A 151 -3.94 -0.11 15.28
N GLN A 152 -4.59 0.73 16.09
CA GLN A 152 -5.16 2.01 15.63
C GLN A 152 -4.08 2.96 15.08
N LYS A 153 -2.82 2.82 15.50
CA LYS A 153 -1.71 3.60 14.94
C LYS A 153 -1.46 3.34 13.46
N LEU A 154 -2.00 2.24 12.90
CA LEU A 154 -1.97 2.04 11.45
C LEU A 154 -2.62 3.20 10.70
N ASP A 155 -3.67 3.82 11.25
CA ASP A 155 -4.43 4.90 10.59
C ASP A 155 -3.54 6.08 10.15
N GLU A 156 -2.42 6.30 10.85
CA GLU A 156 -1.43 7.34 10.51
C GLU A 156 -0.61 7.01 9.26
N TYR A 157 -0.62 5.76 8.81
CA TYR A 157 0.20 5.27 7.69
C TYR A 157 -0.64 4.81 6.51
N LEU A 158 -1.87 4.33 6.74
CA LEU A 158 -2.66 3.69 5.69
C LEU A 158 -3.05 4.65 4.57
N THR A 159 -3.04 4.10 3.36
CA THR A 159 -3.49 4.76 2.12
C THR A 159 -4.56 3.87 1.47
N PRO A 160 -5.45 4.41 0.62
CA PRO A 160 -6.44 3.60 -0.07
C PRO A 160 -5.78 2.47 -0.88
N PHE A 161 -6.44 1.32 -0.99
CA PHE A 161 -5.89 0.16 -1.71
C PHE A 161 -7.01 -0.68 -2.34
N THR A 162 -6.64 -1.52 -3.31
CA THR A 162 -7.52 -2.48 -3.98
C THR A 162 -7.24 -3.92 -3.59
N ASP A 163 -6.04 -4.18 -3.08
CA ASP A 163 -5.54 -5.51 -2.76
C ASP A 163 -4.67 -5.45 -1.51
N LEU A 164 -4.76 -6.50 -0.70
CA LEU A 164 -4.06 -6.67 0.56
C LEU A 164 -3.51 -8.10 0.62
N VAL A 165 -2.21 -8.23 0.88
CA VAL A 165 -1.57 -9.52 1.15
C VAL A 165 -1.02 -9.51 2.56
N LEU A 166 -1.46 -10.43 3.42
CA LEU A 166 -0.92 -10.62 4.76
C LEU A 166 -0.13 -11.92 4.80
N VAL A 167 1.15 -11.82 5.13
CA VAL A 167 2.05 -12.97 5.23
C VAL A 167 2.66 -13.02 6.63
N ASP A 168 2.21 -14.00 7.41
CA ASP A 168 2.70 -14.23 8.75
C ASP A 168 2.51 -15.69 9.15
N ASN A 169 3.61 -16.34 9.52
CA ASN A 169 3.63 -17.76 9.90
C ASN A 169 2.89 -18.03 11.21
N TYR A 170 2.72 -17.03 12.08
CA TYR A 170 2.28 -17.22 13.45
C TYR A 170 1.05 -16.40 13.83
N ILE A 171 0.45 -15.65 12.90
CA ILE A 171 -0.73 -14.80 13.18
C ILE A 171 -1.91 -15.60 13.79
N PHE A 172 -2.06 -16.88 13.45
CA PHE A 172 -3.10 -17.76 14.01
C PHE A 172 -2.56 -18.84 14.98
N SER A 173 -1.34 -18.67 15.48
CA SER A 173 -0.72 -19.66 16.37
C SER A 173 -1.39 -19.77 17.76
N ASP A 174 -2.21 -18.79 18.14
CA ASP A 174 -2.94 -18.72 19.40
C ASP A 174 -4.33 -18.12 19.14
N GLU A 175 -5.38 -18.93 19.32
CA GLU A 175 -6.77 -18.51 19.09
C GLU A 175 -7.16 -17.30 19.95
N SER A 176 -6.59 -17.16 21.16
CA SER A 176 -6.93 -16.07 22.09
C SER A 176 -6.45 -14.69 21.61
N MET A 177 -5.54 -14.64 20.65
CA MET A 177 -4.93 -13.42 20.12
C MET A 177 -5.51 -12.96 18.78
N ILE A 178 -6.39 -13.76 18.17
CA ILE A 178 -6.99 -13.44 16.86
C ILE A 178 -7.74 -12.11 16.92
N THR A 179 -8.56 -11.91 17.96
CA THR A 179 -9.34 -10.68 18.13
C THR A 179 -8.47 -9.46 18.44
N SER A 180 -7.43 -9.59 19.27
CA SER A 180 -6.57 -8.45 19.62
C SER A 180 -5.56 -8.09 18.53
N ASN A 181 -5.28 -8.98 17.58
CA ASN A 181 -4.34 -8.75 16.49
C ASN A 181 -4.98 -8.82 15.11
N PHE A 182 -5.23 -10.02 14.58
CA PHE A 182 -5.72 -10.22 13.21
C PHE A 182 -6.97 -9.40 12.93
N GLU A 183 -7.99 -9.49 13.78
CA GLU A 183 -9.24 -8.75 13.62
C GLU A 183 -9.01 -7.22 13.64
N GLN A 184 -8.19 -6.73 14.57
CA GLN A 184 -7.86 -5.29 14.64
C GLN A 184 -7.11 -4.80 13.41
N ILE A 185 -6.13 -5.57 12.93
CA ILE A 185 -5.36 -5.28 11.71
C ILE A 185 -6.33 -5.14 10.54
N ILE A 186 -7.11 -6.18 10.25
CA ILE A 186 -8.02 -6.18 9.10
C ILE A 186 -9.07 -5.08 9.23
N THR A 187 -9.54 -4.78 10.44
CA THR A 187 -10.48 -3.69 10.68
C THR A 187 -9.92 -2.31 10.34
N GLN A 188 -8.64 -2.01 10.65
CA GLN A 188 -8.05 -0.72 10.25
C GLN A 188 -7.82 -0.65 8.73
N PHE A 189 -7.37 -1.75 8.12
CA PHE A 189 -7.25 -1.82 6.66
C PHE A 189 -8.61 -1.66 5.97
N ASP A 190 -9.65 -2.32 6.45
CA ASP A 190 -10.99 -2.21 5.85
C ASP A 190 -11.50 -0.76 5.90
N LYS A 191 -11.29 -0.03 7.01
CA LYS A 191 -11.70 1.38 7.14
C LYS A 191 -10.97 2.31 6.16
N SER A 192 -9.71 2.05 5.86
CA SER A 192 -8.87 2.96 5.06
C SER A 192 -9.11 2.90 3.55
N THR A 193 -9.83 1.89 3.06
CA THR A 193 -10.22 1.79 1.64
C THR A 193 -11.72 1.98 1.44
N PRO A 194 -12.18 2.81 0.48
CA PRO A 194 -13.61 3.02 0.23
C PRO A 194 -14.25 1.92 -0.63
N VAL A 195 -13.45 1.02 -1.21
CA VAL A 195 -13.90 0.00 -2.16
C VAL A 195 -13.82 -1.41 -1.59
N LYS A 196 -14.45 -2.36 -2.27
CA LYS A 196 -14.18 -3.79 -2.05
C LYS A 196 -12.76 -4.10 -2.53
N TYR A 197 -12.09 -4.98 -1.81
CA TYR A 197 -10.71 -5.36 -2.08
C TYR A 197 -10.52 -6.87 -1.96
N ASN A 198 -9.40 -7.39 -2.48
CA ASN A 198 -9.01 -8.79 -2.28
C ASN A 198 -8.04 -8.87 -1.11
N LEU A 199 -8.29 -9.78 -0.17
CA LEU A 199 -7.43 -10.10 0.96
C LEU A 199 -6.90 -11.52 0.78
N THR A 200 -5.60 -11.65 0.55
CA THR A 200 -4.92 -12.94 0.53
C THR A 200 -4.09 -13.10 1.80
N ILE A 201 -4.40 -14.12 2.58
CA ILE A 201 -3.71 -14.44 3.83
C ILE A 201 -2.84 -15.66 3.59
N ILE A 202 -1.56 -15.56 3.92
CA ILE A 202 -0.61 -16.67 3.86
C ILE A 202 -0.06 -16.88 5.27
N THR A 203 -0.24 -18.09 5.79
CA THR A 203 0.27 -18.50 7.10
C THR A 203 0.87 -19.89 7.02
N PHE A 204 1.62 -20.29 8.04
CA PHE A 204 2.28 -21.58 8.08
C PHE A 204 1.41 -22.57 8.88
N GLU A 205 1.12 -23.74 8.31
CA GLU A 205 0.35 -24.77 9.03
C GLU A 205 1.17 -25.55 10.07
N GLY A 206 2.50 -25.47 9.99
CA GLY A 206 3.39 -26.20 10.90
C GLY A 206 3.67 -25.46 12.20
N GLY A 207 4.16 -26.20 13.20
CA GLY A 207 4.42 -25.68 14.54
C GLY A 207 3.93 -26.65 15.61
N ARG A 208 3.77 -26.16 16.85
CA ARG A 208 3.25 -26.96 17.97
C ARG A 208 1.75 -27.27 17.84
N PHE A 209 1.03 -26.45 17.07
CA PHE A 209 -0.41 -26.56 16.85
C PHE A 209 -0.67 -26.71 15.36
N LYS A 210 -1.24 -27.86 14.96
CA LYS A 210 -1.64 -28.07 13.57
C LYS A 210 -2.94 -27.31 13.32
N LEU A 211 -2.90 -26.32 12.43
CA LEU A 211 -4.09 -25.56 12.07
C LEU A 211 -5.06 -26.44 11.28
N ASN A 212 -6.35 -26.37 11.61
CA ASN A 212 -7.40 -26.89 10.75
C ASN A 212 -7.81 -25.78 9.77
N GLY A 213 -7.34 -25.87 8.53
CA GLY A 213 -7.54 -24.81 7.55
C GLY A 213 -8.99 -24.48 7.24
N GLN A 214 -9.87 -25.48 7.18
CA GLN A 214 -11.29 -25.23 6.94
C GLN A 214 -11.92 -24.50 8.13
N LYS A 215 -11.69 -24.99 9.36
CA LYS A 215 -12.18 -24.32 10.58
C LYS A 215 -11.69 -22.87 10.63
N LEU A 216 -10.38 -22.66 10.43
CA LEU A 216 -9.79 -21.33 10.44
C LEU A 216 -10.39 -20.41 9.38
N TYR A 217 -10.63 -20.92 8.16
CA TYR A 217 -11.29 -20.15 7.12
C TYR A 217 -12.72 -19.78 7.50
N ASP A 218 -13.47 -20.70 8.09
CA ASP A 218 -14.83 -20.47 8.56
C ASP A 218 -14.86 -19.42 9.69
N ASP A 219 -13.92 -19.50 10.65
CA ASP A 219 -13.75 -18.51 11.73
C ASP A 219 -13.44 -17.11 11.16
N ILE A 220 -12.59 -17.03 10.13
CA ILE A 220 -12.30 -15.75 9.45
C ILE A 220 -13.54 -15.21 8.72
N LEU A 221 -14.36 -16.07 8.11
CA LEU A 221 -15.62 -15.65 7.48
C LEU A 221 -16.64 -15.14 8.51
N GLU A 222 -16.70 -15.75 9.70
CA GLU A 222 -17.53 -15.27 10.80
C GLU A 222 -17.10 -13.87 11.24
N LEU A 223 -15.79 -13.64 11.48
CA LEU A 223 -15.25 -12.32 11.81
C LEU A 223 -15.57 -11.28 10.73
N LYS A 224 -15.44 -11.67 9.45
CA LYS A 224 -15.79 -10.83 8.31
C LYS A 224 -17.27 -10.42 8.33
N MET A 225 -18.16 -11.35 8.67
CA MET A 225 -19.59 -11.07 8.78
C MET A 225 -19.91 -10.16 9.97
N MET A 226 -19.35 -10.45 11.14
CA MET A 226 -19.54 -9.67 12.36
C MET A 226 -19.08 -8.21 12.20
N ASN A 227 -17.93 -8.00 11.55
CA ASN A 227 -17.35 -6.68 11.35
C ASN A 227 -17.77 -6.01 10.03
N ASN A 228 -18.56 -6.69 9.19
CA ASN A 228 -19.00 -6.22 7.87
C ASN A 228 -17.83 -5.78 6.96
N TRP A 229 -16.72 -6.54 6.97
CA TRP A 229 -15.57 -6.23 6.11
C TRP A 229 -15.93 -6.35 4.61
N LYS A 230 -15.40 -5.42 3.80
CA LYS A 230 -15.63 -5.29 2.35
C LYS A 230 -14.78 -6.25 1.52
N CYS A 231 -13.86 -6.99 2.13
CA CYS A 231 -12.91 -7.85 1.45
C CYS A 231 -13.53 -9.12 0.86
N LYS A 232 -12.90 -9.66 -0.17
CA LYS A 232 -12.97 -11.07 -0.53
C LYS A 232 -11.76 -11.76 0.09
N ILE A 233 -11.97 -12.90 0.73
CA ILE A 233 -10.93 -13.56 1.51
C ILE A 233 -10.45 -14.82 0.80
N GLY A 234 -9.14 -14.90 0.60
CA GLY A 234 -8.40 -16.10 0.27
C GLY A 234 -7.43 -16.44 1.40
N LEU A 235 -7.38 -17.70 1.81
CA LEU A 235 -6.46 -18.23 2.81
C LEU A 235 -5.58 -19.31 2.18
N VAL A 236 -4.27 -19.20 2.39
CA VAL A 236 -3.28 -20.19 1.98
C VAL A 236 -2.51 -20.65 3.21
N LEU A 237 -2.64 -21.92 3.54
CA LEU A 237 -1.82 -22.60 4.52
C LEU A 237 -0.56 -23.13 3.84
N SER A 238 0.58 -22.51 4.07
CA SER A 238 1.87 -22.99 3.55
C SER A 238 2.35 -24.20 4.36
N THR A 239 2.83 -25.25 3.67
CA THR A 239 3.53 -26.39 4.31
C THR A 239 4.98 -26.06 4.68
N GLN A 240 5.48 -24.88 4.29
CA GLN A 240 6.84 -24.42 4.57
C GLN A 240 6.80 -23.07 5.26
N ASN A 241 7.70 -22.86 6.21
CA ASN A 241 7.81 -21.59 6.91
C ASN A 241 8.17 -20.50 5.89
N VAL A 242 7.36 -19.45 5.81
CA VAL A 242 7.69 -18.32 4.93
C VAL A 242 8.91 -17.60 5.51
N LYS A 243 9.86 -17.23 4.66
CA LYS A 243 11.12 -16.64 5.13
C LYS A 243 10.84 -15.33 5.87
N GLU A 244 11.67 -15.04 6.86
CA GLU A 244 11.50 -13.84 7.70
C GLU A 244 11.41 -12.54 6.88
N HIS A 245 12.28 -12.38 5.89
CA HIS A 245 12.29 -11.21 5.01
C HIS A 245 11.14 -11.15 4.03
N ASP A 246 10.32 -12.21 3.91
CA ASP A 246 9.11 -12.25 3.08
C ASP A 246 7.84 -11.97 3.92
N ARG A 247 7.92 -12.05 5.25
CA ARG A 247 6.82 -11.71 6.16
C ARG A 247 6.47 -10.23 6.04
N GLY A 248 5.18 -9.93 6.05
CA GLY A 248 4.72 -8.55 5.98
C GLY A 248 3.27 -8.41 5.55
N ILE A 249 2.79 -7.18 5.60
CA ILE A 249 1.50 -6.77 5.05
C ILE A 249 1.78 -5.88 3.84
N PHE A 250 1.23 -6.23 2.68
CA PHE A 250 1.46 -5.54 1.42
C PHE A 250 0.15 -4.93 0.92
N THR A 251 0.20 -3.67 0.52
CA THR A 251 -0.87 -2.94 -0.17
C THR A 251 -0.35 -2.36 -1.47
N ASN A 252 -1.20 -1.62 -2.17
CA ASN A 252 -0.86 -0.82 -3.34
C ASN A 252 0.35 0.12 -3.12
N TYR A 253 0.54 0.66 -1.91
CA TYR A 253 1.53 1.73 -1.68
C TYR A 253 2.48 1.48 -0.52
N ILE A 254 2.15 0.57 0.40
CA ILE A 254 2.93 0.35 1.62
C ILE A 254 3.17 -1.13 1.84
N ARG A 255 4.39 -1.43 2.28
CA ARG A 255 4.76 -2.69 2.89
C ARG A 255 5.04 -2.46 4.37
N ILE A 256 4.36 -3.23 5.23
CA ILE A 256 4.60 -3.24 6.68
C ILE A 256 5.37 -4.52 7.01
N VAL A 257 6.50 -4.38 7.70
CA VAL A 257 7.39 -5.48 8.05
C VAL A 257 7.48 -5.61 9.57
N THR A 258 7.57 -6.85 10.04
CA THR A 258 7.83 -7.21 11.43
C THR A 258 9.08 -8.09 11.52
N GLY A 259 9.86 -7.94 12.60
CA GLY A 259 10.96 -8.86 12.90
C GLY A 259 10.52 -10.21 13.47
N ASP A 260 9.24 -10.35 13.86
CA ASP A 260 8.73 -11.59 14.46
C ASP A 260 7.38 -11.99 13.86
N SER A 261 6.28 -11.69 14.53
CA SER A 261 4.91 -11.89 14.06
C SER A 261 4.09 -10.66 14.43
N PHE A 262 3.02 -10.40 13.71
CA PHE A 262 2.02 -9.39 14.04
C PHE A 262 1.15 -9.78 15.26
N ASN A 263 1.46 -10.83 16.00
CA ASN A 263 0.88 -11.09 17.33
C ASN A 263 1.57 -10.26 18.43
N TYR A 264 1.34 -8.95 18.39
CA TYR A 264 1.97 -7.97 19.29
C TYR A 264 1.26 -7.84 20.64
N PHE A 265 -0.06 -8.03 20.65
CA PHE A 265 -0.89 -7.81 21.83
C PHE A 265 -1.50 -9.12 22.35
N ASP A 266 -1.59 -9.29 23.66
CA ASP A 266 -2.34 -10.37 24.28
C ASP A 266 -3.87 -10.15 24.16
N SER A 267 -4.67 -11.07 24.70
CA SER A 267 -6.14 -10.97 24.70
C SER A 267 -6.69 -9.78 25.51
N MET A 268 -5.85 -9.15 26.35
CA MET A 268 -6.17 -7.96 27.13
C MET A 268 -5.60 -6.68 26.49
N ASN A 269 -5.14 -6.75 25.23
CA ASN A 269 -4.48 -5.68 24.48
C ASN A 269 -3.18 -5.16 25.09
N LYS A 270 -2.47 -5.96 25.90
CA LYS A 270 -1.15 -5.61 26.43
C LYS A 270 -0.05 -6.09 25.49
N ILE A 271 1.03 -5.32 25.40
CA ILE A 271 2.18 -5.69 24.57
C ILE A 271 2.84 -6.94 25.16
N ARG A 272 2.98 -7.99 24.35
CA ARG A 272 3.64 -9.25 24.72
C ARG A 272 4.98 -9.48 24.04
N THR A 273 5.22 -8.79 22.93
CA THR A 273 6.40 -8.98 22.08
C THR A 273 7.27 -7.74 22.12
N HIS A 274 8.59 -7.93 22.10
CA HIS A 274 9.57 -6.85 21.97
C HIS A 274 10.18 -6.89 20.59
N THR A 275 9.69 -6.05 19.69
CA THR A 275 10.16 -5.97 18.30
C THR A 275 9.98 -4.56 17.77
N ASP A 276 10.27 -4.35 16.48
CA ASP A 276 9.99 -3.13 15.76
C ASP A 276 9.01 -3.42 14.61
N ILE A 277 8.06 -2.51 14.38
CA ILE A 277 7.24 -2.49 13.18
C ILE A 277 7.81 -1.43 12.23
N THR A 278 8.01 -1.82 10.97
CA THR A 278 8.60 -0.94 9.95
C THR A 278 7.60 -0.69 8.83
N PHE A 279 7.39 0.58 8.49
CA PHE A 279 6.53 1.04 7.40
C PHE A 279 7.40 1.47 6.21
N ARG A 280 7.19 0.84 5.07
CA ARG A 280 7.99 1.06 3.87
C ARG A 280 7.09 1.52 2.73
N SER A 281 7.36 2.72 2.21
CA SER A 281 6.67 3.25 1.05
C SER A 281 7.16 2.58 -0.22
N LEU A 282 6.25 2.00 -1.00
CA LEU A 282 6.54 1.43 -2.32
C LEU A 282 6.74 2.50 -3.40
N ALA A 283 6.62 3.79 -3.06
CA ALA A 283 7.11 4.86 -3.92
C ALA A 283 8.63 5.02 -3.83
N ASN A 284 9.31 4.42 -2.84
CA ASN A 284 10.76 4.27 -2.86
C ASN A 284 11.15 3.08 -3.76
N PRO A 285 12.01 3.26 -4.77
CA PRO A 285 12.42 2.20 -5.69
C PRO A 285 13.00 0.95 -4.99
N ASP A 286 13.87 1.13 -4.00
CA ASP A 286 14.52 0.00 -3.31
C ASP A 286 13.50 -0.82 -2.54
N GLU A 287 12.55 -0.15 -1.87
CA GLU A 287 11.48 -0.81 -1.13
C GLU A 287 10.45 -1.46 -2.06
N SER A 288 10.15 -0.83 -3.20
CA SER A 288 9.32 -1.41 -4.24
C SER A 288 9.95 -2.70 -4.79
N ASN A 289 11.25 -2.68 -5.09
CA ASN A 289 11.96 -3.85 -5.61
C ASN A 289 11.98 -4.98 -4.58
N SER A 290 12.30 -4.68 -3.33
CA SER A 290 12.27 -5.66 -2.24
C SER A 290 10.85 -6.24 -2.03
N ALA A 291 9.80 -5.43 -2.14
CA ALA A 291 8.42 -5.90 -2.05
C ALA A 291 8.03 -6.81 -3.22
N ILE A 292 8.46 -6.48 -4.44
CA ILE A 292 8.23 -7.30 -5.64
C ILE A 292 8.91 -8.66 -5.52
N GLU A 293 10.15 -8.70 -5.04
CA GLU A 293 10.88 -9.96 -4.81
C GLU A 293 10.18 -10.85 -3.78
N ALA A 294 9.72 -10.26 -2.68
CA ALA A 294 8.95 -10.96 -1.65
C ALA A 294 7.62 -11.48 -2.22
N LEU A 295 6.84 -10.62 -2.90
CA LEU A 295 5.56 -11.00 -3.52
C LEU A 295 5.73 -12.07 -4.61
N SER A 296 6.82 -12.03 -5.39
CA SER A 296 7.14 -13.08 -6.36
C SER A 296 7.43 -14.42 -5.67
N SER A 297 8.16 -14.40 -4.55
CA SER A 297 8.42 -15.59 -3.73
C SER A 297 7.13 -16.14 -3.12
N ILE A 298 6.26 -15.27 -2.61
CA ILE A 298 4.92 -15.61 -2.11
C ILE A 298 4.07 -16.22 -3.24
N GLY A 299 4.07 -15.62 -4.43
CA GLY A 299 3.35 -16.13 -5.60
C GLY A 299 3.78 -17.54 -6.01
N LYS A 300 5.07 -17.87 -5.86
CA LYS A 300 5.57 -19.26 -6.07
C LYS A 300 5.03 -20.22 -5.03
N ILE A 301 4.94 -19.81 -3.76
CA ILE A 301 4.34 -20.61 -2.69
C ILE A 301 2.86 -20.87 -3.01
N ILE A 302 2.09 -19.83 -3.33
CA ILE A 302 0.67 -19.98 -3.68
C ILE A 302 0.49 -20.92 -4.87
N LYS A 303 1.24 -20.73 -5.95
CA LYS A 303 1.18 -21.62 -7.14
C LYS A 303 1.48 -23.07 -6.78
N TYR A 304 2.47 -23.32 -5.90
CA TYR A 304 2.77 -24.66 -5.40
C TYR A 304 1.62 -25.24 -4.58
N MET A 305 1.06 -24.47 -3.64
CA MET A 305 -0.05 -24.90 -2.79
C MET A 305 -1.31 -25.20 -3.61
N VAL A 306 -1.67 -24.36 -4.57
CA VAL A 306 -2.77 -24.62 -5.51
C VAL A 306 -2.53 -25.90 -6.29
N LYS A 307 -1.32 -26.11 -6.82
CA LYS A 307 -1.02 -27.29 -7.64
C LYS A 307 -1.09 -28.61 -6.86
N HIS A 308 -0.67 -28.61 -5.60
CA HIS A 308 -0.46 -29.85 -4.84
C HIS A 308 -1.46 -30.06 -3.69
N PHE A 309 -2.11 -29.00 -3.21
CA PHE A 309 -2.87 -29.00 -1.96
C PHE A 309 -4.15 -28.15 -2.03
N GLU A 310 -4.68 -27.88 -3.23
CA GLU A 310 -5.82 -26.98 -3.48
C GLU A 310 -6.97 -27.18 -2.47
N LYS A 311 -7.40 -28.42 -2.27
CA LYS A 311 -8.59 -28.73 -1.46
C LYS A 311 -8.39 -28.67 0.04
N THR A 312 -7.16 -28.63 0.51
CA THR A 312 -6.83 -28.81 1.94
C THR A 312 -6.06 -27.64 2.53
N HIS A 313 -5.46 -26.80 1.69
CA HIS A 313 -4.61 -25.69 2.13
C HIS A 313 -4.91 -24.38 1.43
N VAL A 314 -5.82 -24.37 0.45
CA VAL A 314 -6.23 -23.16 -0.26
C VAL A 314 -7.73 -23.01 -0.11
N PHE A 315 -8.16 -21.91 0.48
CA PHE A 315 -9.57 -21.66 0.79
C PHE A 315 -9.96 -20.27 0.27
N GLY A 316 -11.16 -20.16 -0.32
CA GLY A 316 -11.68 -18.88 -0.81
C GLY A 316 -11.09 -18.40 -2.14
N ASP A 317 -11.23 -17.10 -2.39
CA ASP A 317 -10.76 -16.44 -3.62
C ASP A 317 -9.35 -15.86 -3.37
N ILE A 318 -8.33 -16.54 -3.91
CA ILE A 318 -6.93 -16.14 -3.76
C ILE A 318 -6.46 -15.16 -4.84
N LYS A 319 -7.33 -14.72 -5.75
CA LYS A 319 -6.98 -13.75 -6.79
C LYS A 319 -6.52 -12.44 -6.15
N ASN A 320 -5.36 -11.95 -6.55
CA ASN A 320 -4.78 -10.74 -5.97
C ASN A 320 -3.86 -10.05 -6.96
N ASP A 321 -4.21 -8.81 -7.33
CA ASP A 321 -3.51 -8.10 -8.40
C ASP A 321 -2.06 -7.70 -7.99
N LEU A 322 -1.71 -7.72 -6.70
CA LEU A 322 -0.32 -7.52 -6.24
C LEU A 322 0.58 -8.73 -6.54
N ILE A 323 0.00 -9.93 -6.63
CA ILE A 323 0.73 -11.18 -6.88
C ILE A 323 0.65 -11.55 -8.36
N ASP A 324 -0.53 -11.38 -8.98
CA ASP A 324 -0.82 -11.83 -10.34
C ASP A 324 -0.11 -11.03 -11.44
N GLN A 325 0.43 -9.85 -11.10
CA GLN A 325 1.13 -8.96 -12.04
C GLN A 325 2.65 -9.13 -12.06
N LEU A 326 3.16 -10.06 -11.25
CA LEU A 326 4.58 -10.42 -11.15
C LEU A 326 4.85 -11.73 -11.90
#